data_AF-A0A3S4KPB5-F1
#
_entry.id   AF-A0A3S4KPB5-F1
#
_cell.length_a   1.000
_cell.length_b   1.000
_cell.length_c   1.000
_cell.angle_alpha   90.00
_cell.angle_beta   90.00
_cell.angle_gamma   90.00
#
_symmetry.space_group_name_H-M   'P 1'
#
loop_
_entity.id
_entity.type
_entity.pdbx_description
1 polymer ?
#
loop_
_entity_poly.entity_id
_entity_poly.type
_entity_poly.pdbx_seq_one_letter_code
_entity_poly.pdbx_strand_id
1 'polypeptide(L)'
;MSRQKPKCFIPIWNRLAAAENVLGLYLEKTIRPWITYSMQTRNLPGCWIHDVLTIAWLLDPSLAATTEDFLDVSLEGLTRGMTCRYGRDTLRLDVGYPSPKAR
;
A
#
# COMPACT_ATOMS: atom_id res chain seq x y z
N MET A 1 38.57 11.77 -2.43
CA MET A 1 37.16 11.47 -2.09
C MET A 1 36.66 10.34 -2.98
N SER A 2 36.65 9.12 -2.46
CA SER A 2 36.18 7.94 -3.19
C SER A 2 34.65 7.99 -3.29
N ARG A 3 34.12 8.08 -4.51
CA ARG A 3 32.68 7.88 -4.75
C ARG A 3 32.38 6.42 -4.42
N GLN A 4 31.66 6.19 -3.34
CA GLN A 4 31.13 4.87 -2.99
C GLN A 4 30.26 4.41 -4.15
N LYS A 5 30.71 3.37 -4.87
CA LYS A 5 29.91 2.77 -5.95
C LYS A 5 28.55 2.36 -5.34
N PRO A 6 27.42 2.69 -5.99
CA PRO A 6 26.12 2.25 -5.49
C PRO A 6 26.18 0.73 -5.37
N LYS A 7 25.79 0.20 -4.20
CA LYS A 7 25.62 -1.24 -4.00
C LYS A 7 24.84 -1.74 -5.21
N CYS A 8 25.39 -2.73 -5.93
CA CYS A 8 24.74 -3.33 -7.08
C CYS A 8 23.32 -3.70 -6.65
N PHE A 9 22.32 -2.94 -7.13
CA PHE A 9 20.93 -3.20 -6.84
C PHE A 9 20.61 -4.47 -7.62
N ILE A 10 20.76 -5.62 -6.98
CA ILE A 10 20.33 -6.89 -7.56
C ILE A 10 18.83 -6.72 -7.73
N PRO A 11 18.34 -6.62 -8.97
CA PRO A 11 16.95 -6.28 -9.14
C PRO A 11 16.07 -7.44 -8.66
N ILE A 12 14.95 -7.11 -8.03
CA ILE A 12 14.01 -8.09 -7.47
C ILE A 12 13.61 -9.19 -8.48
N TRP A 13 13.57 -8.88 -9.78
CA TRP A 13 13.28 -9.86 -10.83
C TRP A 13 14.32 -10.97 -10.96
N ASN A 14 15.60 -10.73 -10.66
CA ASN A 14 16.61 -11.79 -10.66
C ASN A 14 16.30 -12.84 -9.57
N ARG A 15 15.69 -12.43 -8.45
CA ARG A 15 15.23 -13.36 -7.40
C ARG A 15 13.95 -14.10 -7.79
N LEU A 16 13.05 -13.47 -8.52
CA LEU A 16 11.84 -14.13 -9.03
C LEU A 16 12.18 -15.23 -10.05
N ALA A 17 13.12 -14.94 -10.96
CA ALA A 17 13.60 -15.91 -11.96
C ALA A 17 14.41 -17.06 -11.34
N ALA A 18 15.12 -16.80 -10.24
CA ALA A 18 15.92 -17.82 -9.54
C ALA A 18 15.09 -18.95 -8.91
N ALA A 19 13.76 -18.83 -8.87
CA ALA A 19 12.88 -19.91 -8.44
C ALA A 19 12.71 -21.03 -9.50
N GLU A 20 13.26 -20.84 -10.71
CA GLU A 20 13.34 -21.81 -11.83
C GLU A 20 12.03 -22.54 -12.16
N ASN A 21 10.89 -21.90 -11.86
CA ASN A 21 9.57 -22.43 -12.16
C ASN A 21 8.80 -21.48 -13.10
N VAL A 22 7.76 -22.03 -13.74
CA VAL A 22 6.96 -21.32 -14.75
C VAL A 22 6.39 -20.01 -14.20
N LEU A 23 5.99 -19.99 -12.94
CA LEU A 23 5.42 -18.80 -12.30
C LEU A 23 6.48 -17.72 -12.05
N GLY A 24 7.66 -18.08 -11.56
CA GLY A 24 8.78 -17.16 -11.34
C GLY A 24 9.20 -16.46 -12.63
N LEU A 25 9.35 -17.24 -13.72
CA LEU A 25 9.66 -16.71 -15.06
C LEU A 25 8.54 -15.84 -15.62
N TYR A 26 7.28 -16.19 -15.37
CA TYR A 26 6.14 -15.38 -15.79
C TYR A 26 6.08 -14.03 -15.05
N LEU A 27 6.26 -14.05 -13.72
CA LEU A 27 6.27 -12.85 -12.89
C LEU A 27 7.45 -11.94 -13.24
N GLU A 28 8.63 -12.50 -13.49
CA GLU A 28 9.79 -11.75 -13.96
C GLU A 28 9.47 -10.97 -15.24
N LYS A 29 8.88 -11.63 -16.25
CA LYS A 29 8.54 -11.02 -17.54
C LYS A 29 7.46 -9.94 -17.42
N THR A 30 6.45 -10.19 -16.58
CA THR A 30 5.26 -9.31 -16.47
C THR A 30 5.46 -8.13 -15.53
N ILE A 31 6.25 -8.26 -14.47
CA ILE A 31 6.46 -7.19 -13.48
C ILE A 31 7.59 -6.24 -13.89
N ARG A 32 8.60 -6.70 -14.65
CA ARG A 32 9.75 -5.90 -15.08
C ARG A 32 9.37 -4.55 -15.74
N PRO A 33 8.39 -4.45 -16.65
CA PRO A 33 7.98 -3.17 -17.21
C PRO A 33 7.43 -2.21 -16.14
N TRP A 34 6.63 -2.70 -15.20
CA TRP A 34 6.03 -1.91 -14.12
C TRP A 34 7.07 -1.36 -13.16
N ILE A 35 8.07 -2.17 -12.80
CA ILE A 35 9.18 -1.70 -11.98
C ILE A 35 9.98 -0.62 -12.71
N THR A 36 10.32 -0.86 -13.97
CA THR A 36 11.10 0.11 -14.76
C THR A 36 10.37 1.46 -14.85
N TYR A 37 9.06 1.43 -15.16
CA TYR A 37 8.21 2.61 -15.18
C TYR A 37 8.12 3.31 -13.82
N SER A 38 7.93 2.57 -12.74
CA SER A 38 7.82 3.13 -11.38
C SER A 38 9.12 3.78 -10.92
N MET A 39 10.27 3.17 -11.22
CA MET A 39 11.58 3.75 -10.94
C MET A 39 11.78 5.08 -11.67
N GLN A 40 11.36 5.16 -12.93
CA GLN A 40 11.50 6.37 -13.76
C GLN A 40 10.54 7.50 -13.35
N THR A 41 9.30 7.16 -13.01
CA THR A 41 8.25 8.16 -12.80
C THR A 41 8.07 8.56 -11.34
N ARG A 42 8.49 7.72 -10.38
CA ARG A 42 8.22 7.92 -8.95
C ARG A 42 9.47 8.01 -8.08
N ASN A 43 10.66 7.96 -8.67
CA ASN A 43 11.94 8.01 -7.96
C ASN A 43 12.03 6.97 -6.81
N LEU A 44 11.48 5.78 -7.05
CA LEU A 44 11.52 4.65 -6.12
C LEU A 44 12.55 3.64 -6.61
N PRO A 45 13.34 2.99 -5.74
CA PRO A 45 14.20 1.88 -6.13
C PRO A 45 13.38 0.58 -6.26
N GLY A 46 12.40 0.57 -7.17
CA GLY A 46 11.48 -0.56 -7.38
C GLY A 46 10.08 -0.14 -7.84
N CYS A 47 9.09 -1.02 -7.62
CA CYS A 47 7.67 -0.67 -7.66
C CYS A 47 6.99 -1.04 -6.35
N TRP A 48 5.84 -0.43 -6.12
CA TRP A 48 4.89 -0.92 -5.12
C TRP A 48 4.23 -2.20 -5.60
N ILE A 49 4.03 -3.14 -4.69
CA ILE A 49 3.40 -4.45 -4.93
C ILE A 49 2.05 -4.52 -4.20
N HIS A 50 1.20 -3.54 -4.47
CA HIS A 50 -0.04 -3.26 -3.72
C HIS A 50 -0.87 -4.52 -3.44
N ASP A 51 -1.15 -5.31 -4.48
CA ASP A 51 -2.05 -6.45 -4.37
C ASP A 51 -1.39 -7.62 -3.62
N VAL A 52 -0.08 -7.83 -3.84
CA VAL A 52 0.68 -8.89 -3.18
C VAL A 52 0.82 -8.63 -1.68
N LEU A 53 0.82 -7.36 -1.25
CA LEU A 53 0.83 -7.01 0.16
C LEU A 53 -0.42 -7.54 0.88
N THR A 54 -1.59 -7.54 0.24
CA THR A 54 -2.82 -8.12 0.79
C THR A 54 -2.66 -9.62 1.03
N ILE A 55 -2.08 -10.35 0.07
CA ILE A 55 -1.82 -11.80 0.23
C ILE A 55 -0.79 -12.04 1.34
N ALA A 56 0.30 -11.26 1.37
CA ALA A 56 1.31 -11.38 2.42
C ALA A 56 0.71 -11.16 3.81
N TRP A 57 -0.15 -10.16 3.97
CA TRP A 57 -0.84 -9.89 5.24
C TRP A 57 -1.83 -10.99 5.63
N LEU A 58 -2.55 -11.58 4.67
CA LEU A 58 -3.43 -12.73 4.94
C LEU A 58 -2.66 -13.99 5.38
N LEU A 59 -1.43 -14.17 4.87
CA LEU A 59 -0.55 -15.28 5.25
C LEU A 59 0.11 -15.03 6.62
N ASP A 60 0.52 -13.79 6.87
CA ASP A 60 1.16 -13.37 8.12
C ASP A 60 0.77 -11.91 8.46
N PRO A 61 -0.23 -11.71 9.34
CA PRO A 61 -0.68 -10.39 9.74
C PRO A 61 0.39 -9.57 10.48
N SER A 62 1.45 -10.20 11.01
CA SER A 62 2.52 -9.51 11.74
C SER A 62 3.43 -8.68 10.83
N LEU A 63 3.36 -8.89 9.51
CA LEU A 63 4.14 -8.16 8.52
C LEU A 63 3.75 -6.69 8.36
N ALA A 64 2.57 -6.28 8.88
CA ALA A 64 2.11 -4.90 8.82
C ALA A 64 1.47 -4.45 10.14
N ALA A 65 1.73 -3.21 10.53
CA ALA A 65 1.00 -2.56 11.62
C ALA A 65 -0.38 -2.13 11.12
N THR A 66 -1.42 -2.38 11.92
CA THR A 66 -2.79 -1.98 11.65
C THR A 66 -3.30 -1.05 12.74
N THR A 67 -4.33 -0.28 12.42
CA THR A 67 -5.05 0.56 13.39
C THR A 67 -6.53 0.44 13.10
N GLU A 68 -7.31 0.21 14.15
CA GLU A 68 -8.76 0.11 14.05
C GLU A 68 -9.40 1.49 14.27
N ASP A 69 -9.93 2.07 13.20
CA ASP A 69 -10.59 3.39 13.17
C ASP A 69 -11.95 3.31 12.48
N PHE A 70 -12.72 4.41 12.51
CA PHE A 70 -13.92 4.54 11.68
C PHE A 70 -13.53 4.95 10.25
N LEU A 71 -14.12 4.28 9.26
CA LEU A 71 -13.92 4.55 7.84
C LEU A 71 -15.24 4.86 7.16
N ASP A 72 -15.21 5.79 6.22
CA ASP A 72 -16.32 6.09 5.31
C ASP A 72 -15.79 6.32 3.90
N VAL A 73 -16.70 6.35 2.90
CA VAL A 73 -16.37 6.59 1.50
C VAL A 73 -17.18 7.75 0.98
N SER A 74 -16.50 8.79 0.49
CA SER A 74 -17.19 9.89 -0.19
C SER A 74 -17.83 9.39 -1.49
N LEU A 75 -19.15 9.49 -1.60
CA LEU A 75 -19.89 8.99 -2.77
C LEU A 75 -20.09 10.05 -3.87
N GLU A 76 -19.87 11.33 -3.55
CA GLU A 76 -20.24 12.46 -4.40
C GLU A 76 -19.20 13.59 -4.40
N GLY A 77 -19.38 14.56 -5.30
CA GLY A 77 -18.52 15.74 -5.39
C GLY A 77 -17.10 15.47 -5.87
N LEU A 78 -16.21 16.45 -5.66
CA LEU A 78 -14.81 16.41 -6.12
C LEU A 78 -13.98 15.32 -5.44
N THR A 79 -14.41 14.84 -4.27
CA THR A 79 -13.70 13.81 -3.49
C THR A 79 -14.33 12.43 -3.63
N ARG A 80 -15.25 12.23 -4.59
CA ARG A 80 -15.88 10.93 -4.82
C ARG A 80 -14.83 9.82 -4.97
N GLY A 81 -14.99 8.74 -4.21
CA GLY A 81 -14.08 7.60 -4.14
C GLY A 81 -12.97 7.73 -3.09
N MET A 82 -12.89 8.86 -2.37
CA MET A 82 -11.96 9.02 -1.26
C MET A 82 -12.40 8.18 -0.05
N THR A 83 -11.48 7.38 0.49
CA THR A 83 -11.63 6.77 1.81
C THR A 83 -11.31 7.80 2.89
N CYS A 84 -12.29 8.09 3.74
CA CYS A 84 -12.18 9.03 4.84
C CYS A 84 -11.94 8.25 6.14
N ARG A 85 -10.88 8.60 6.88
CA ARG A 85 -10.56 7.99 8.18
C ARG A 85 -10.84 8.96 9.31
N TYR A 86 -11.55 8.49 10.33
CA TYR A 86 -11.83 9.24 11.55
C TYR A 86 -11.31 8.46 12.76
N GLY A 87 -10.41 9.08 13.52
CA GLY A 87 -9.88 8.49 14.75
C GLY A 87 -10.99 8.34 15.77
N ARG A 88 -10.99 7.24 16.54
CA ARG A 88 -12.07 6.92 17.49
C ARG A 88 -12.44 8.06 18.43
N ASP A 89 -11.45 8.79 18.94
CA ASP A 89 -11.65 9.88 19.90
C ASP A 89 -11.92 11.24 19.23
N THR A 90 -11.80 11.30 17.90
CA THR A 90 -11.91 12.54 17.11
C THR A 90 -13.23 12.65 16.38
N LEU A 91 -13.94 11.54 16.17
CA LEU A 91 -15.24 11.52 15.51
C LEU A 91 -16.33 12.02 16.48
N ARG A 92 -16.80 13.24 16.27
CA ARG A 92 -17.93 13.79 17.02
C ARG A 92 -19.21 13.63 16.21
N LEU A 93 -20.01 12.63 16.58
CA LEU A 93 -21.29 12.34 15.92
C LEU A 93 -22.45 13.22 16.46
N ASP A 94 -22.35 13.69 17.70
CA ASP A 94 -23.44 14.42 18.39
C ASP A 94 -23.44 15.94 18.17
N VAL A 95 -22.66 16.45 17.21
CA VAL A 95 -22.59 17.92 16.99
C VAL A 95 -23.91 18.42 16.40
N GLY A 96 -24.74 19.03 17.23
CA GLY A 96 -26.01 19.66 16.83
C GLY A 96 -27.28 18.97 17.36
N TYR A 97 -27.16 17.89 18.13
CA TYR A 97 -28.30 17.26 18.80
C TYR A 97 -28.31 17.61 20.30
N PRO A 98 -29.38 18.20 20.86
CA PRO A 98 -29.45 18.44 22.29
C PRO A 98 -29.51 17.11 23.06
N SER A 99 -28.82 17.03 24.20
CA SER A 99 -28.90 15.85 25.08
C SER A 99 -30.36 15.56 25.47
N PRO A 100 -30.79 14.28 25.49
CA PRO A 100 -32.13 13.93 25.91
C PRO A 100 -32.37 14.46 27.33
N LYS A 101 -33.41 15.28 27.51
CA LYS A 101 -33.84 15.69 28.84
C LYS A 101 -34.49 14.47 29.50
N ALA A 102 -33.86 13.96 30.56
CA ALA A 102 -34.51 13.03 31.46
C ALA A 102 -35.80 13.68 31.97
N ARG A 103 -36.88 12.88 32.00
CA ARG A 103 -38.21 13.31 32.44
C ARG A 103 -38.25 13.55 33.94
#